data_AF-A0A847BLM6-F1
#
_entry.id   AF-A0A847BLM6-F1
#
_cell.length_a   1.000
_cell.length_b   1.000
_cell.length_c   1.000
_cell.angle_alpha   90.00
_cell.angle_beta   90.00
_cell.angle_gamma   90.00
#
_symmetry.space_group_name_H-M   'P 1'
#
loop_
_entity.id
_entity.type
_entity.pdbx_description
1 polymer ?
#
loop_
_entity_poly.entity_id
_entity_poly.type
_entity_poly.pdbx_seq_one_letter_code
_entity_poly.pdbx_strand_id
1 'polypeptide(L)'
;FYKNDQDSSNLQSLYEKAIDQSNFEAIVSIHEQTQIIIADTPTPASDSDAEQMATAIQLRDKIETDLAIFMQTQLESVLQGASLSKEDSDKLSLCMTIVGDNSLEKFDVVLRDYLLGDIAESEYIHFLETLYPVSGLQRFLNEQVEKFYTIKEFRAELEPACQLMQQADYGGSVSALDNLSNSEYARIRALNRILQNLKKESLDHLYAQRMPEIQLLIDQGRLYDASLIIDSIIHYYPNNSELKQAKTYTDKIVPRNVDYWNGSIDAISVKPLIADPERAFDEDAFAEKANKDLLTAEEFRLFLEALYKNNYVLINGNEIVDAEGQYQQILVPANKKPLLLFLDEFYFTPQRVESGICKRLDLDADANVLSVVQDRQGREQVKSDTTAIDVLENFLLDYPDFNFNGAKAVIVLSGIDGLFGYPLNEENLIHMRTQANTIGLNNYTDSIEDTAANKKKLKEIIEVLQKRQWIFASQSYSRLSVPDQSLSSLSRDTDRMDKEIGEIIGDMKIFSFAGGNHTESNPLLAGYLANAGYVLQTGSGTTYAYTVQKSGYVYLDKHQITAEKLRDPFSHALDNFVTSEKIIIESKRPY
;
A
#
# COMPACT_ATOMS: atom_id res chain seq x y z
N PHE A 1 -48.28 52.96 -7.93
CA PHE A 1 -49.17 52.45 -6.88
C PHE A 1 -50.44 51.86 -7.50
N TYR A 2 -50.35 50.63 -7.99
CA TYR A 2 -51.52 49.75 -8.13
C TYR A 2 -51.22 48.58 -7.19
N LYS A 3 -51.91 48.51 -6.06
CA LYS A 3 -51.94 47.31 -5.22
C LYS A 3 -52.76 46.28 -5.98
N ASN A 4 -52.11 45.24 -6.51
CA ASN A 4 -52.79 44.02 -6.92
C ASN A 4 -52.73 43.06 -5.72
N ASP A 5 -53.79 43.05 -4.91
CA ASP A 5 -54.07 41.98 -3.95
C ASP A 5 -54.49 40.72 -4.74
N GLN A 6 -53.54 40.02 -5.37
CA GLN A 6 -53.77 38.67 -5.87
C GLN A 6 -53.21 37.67 -4.88
N ASP A 7 -54.12 36.93 -4.25
CA ASP A 7 -53.83 35.85 -3.30
C ASP A 7 -52.94 34.77 -3.96
N SER A 8 -51.91 34.28 -3.26
CA SER A 8 -50.94 33.30 -3.81
C SER A 8 -51.61 31.97 -4.21
N SER A 9 -52.71 31.61 -3.53
CA SER A 9 -53.60 30.49 -3.90
C SER A 9 -54.20 30.65 -5.31
N ASN A 10 -54.50 31.88 -5.75
CA ASN A 10 -55.03 32.17 -7.07
C ASN A 10 -53.94 32.01 -8.16
N LEU A 11 -52.69 32.38 -7.86
CA LEU A 11 -51.56 32.23 -8.78
C LEU A 11 -51.28 30.76 -9.12
N GLN A 12 -51.44 29.85 -8.15
CA GLN A 12 -51.25 28.43 -8.40
C GLN A 12 -52.30 27.85 -9.36
N SER A 13 -53.58 28.21 -9.20
CA SER A 13 -54.63 27.80 -10.13
C SER A 13 -54.44 28.39 -11.53
N LEU A 14 -53.97 29.65 -11.60
CA LEU A 14 -53.62 30.29 -12.86
C LEU A 14 -52.43 29.59 -13.54
N TYR A 15 -51.47 29.12 -12.76
CA TYR A 15 -50.32 28.37 -13.28
C TYR A 15 -50.72 27.02 -13.85
N GLU A 16 -51.54 26.23 -13.13
CA GLU A 16 -52.07 24.96 -13.63
C GLU A 16 -52.84 25.14 -14.93
N LYS A 17 -53.69 26.16 -15.00
CA LYS A 17 -54.41 26.53 -16.22
C LYS A 17 -53.47 26.96 -17.35
N ALA A 18 -52.40 27.70 -17.03
CA ALA A 18 -51.42 28.14 -18.02
C ALA A 18 -50.61 26.95 -18.59
N ILE A 19 -50.27 25.95 -17.77
CA ILE A 19 -49.68 24.69 -18.23
C ILE A 19 -50.64 23.96 -19.18
N ASP A 20 -51.88 23.72 -18.75
CA ASP A 20 -52.87 22.97 -19.54
C ASP A 20 -53.13 23.59 -20.92
N GLN A 21 -53.03 24.92 -20.99
CA GLN A 21 -53.24 25.70 -22.21
C GLN A 21 -51.96 25.94 -23.00
N SER A 22 -50.80 25.46 -22.54
CA SER A 22 -49.48 25.79 -23.11
C SER A 22 -49.27 27.29 -23.27
N ASN A 23 -49.78 28.09 -22.32
CA ASN A 23 -49.68 29.55 -22.33
C ASN A 23 -48.43 30.01 -21.58
N PHE A 24 -47.30 30.00 -22.28
CA PHE A 24 -45.99 30.30 -21.72
C PHE A 24 -45.83 31.77 -21.28
N GLU A 25 -46.44 32.72 -21.98
CA GLU A 25 -46.45 34.13 -21.56
C GLU A 25 -47.13 34.31 -20.20
N ALA A 26 -48.23 33.58 -19.97
CA ALA A 26 -48.88 33.55 -18.66
C ALA A 26 -47.97 32.93 -17.59
N ILE A 27 -47.24 31.85 -17.91
CA ILE A 27 -46.28 31.24 -16.97
C ILE A 27 -45.20 32.24 -16.54
N VAL A 28 -44.64 33.03 -17.47
CA VAL A 28 -43.66 34.07 -17.13
C VAL A 28 -44.26 35.18 -16.29
N SER A 29 -45.44 35.68 -16.64
CA SER A 29 -46.09 36.71 -15.85
C SER A 29 -46.41 36.24 -14.43
N ILE A 30 -46.79 34.96 -14.26
CA ILE A 30 -47.00 34.37 -12.94
C ILE A 30 -45.68 34.27 -12.17
N HIS A 31 -44.59 33.86 -12.81
CA HIS A 31 -43.26 33.83 -12.19
C HIS A 31 -42.79 35.23 -11.75
N GLU A 32 -42.96 36.26 -12.58
CA GLU A 32 -42.65 37.64 -12.19
C GLU A 32 -43.47 38.09 -10.98
N GLN A 33 -44.75 37.70 -10.91
CA GLN A 33 -45.62 38.02 -9.78
C GLN A 33 -45.20 37.29 -8.50
N THR A 34 -44.78 36.02 -8.58
CA THR A 34 -44.24 35.33 -7.40
C THR A 34 -42.95 35.99 -6.92
N GLN A 35 -42.07 36.44 -7.83
CA GLN A 35 -40.87 37.21 -7.47
C GLN A 35 -41.19 38.54 -6.79
N ILE A 36 -42.20 39.28 -7.28
CA ILE A 36 -42.65 40.54 -6.65
C ILE A 36 -43.17 40.29 -5.23
N ILE A 37 -44.01 39.27 -5.02
CA ILE A 37 -44.53 38.92 -3.69
C ILE A 37 -43.39 38.60 -2.71
N ILE A 38 -42.38 37.84 -3.15
CA ILE A 38 -41.21 37.49 -2.35
C ILE A 38 -40.38 38.75 -2.03
N ALA A 39 -40.17 39.63 -3.01
CA ALA A 39 -39.36 40.84 -2.85
C ALA A 39 -40.04 41.90 -1.96
N ASP A 40 -41.36 42.03 -2.04
CA ASP A 40 -42.14 42.97 -1.21
C ASP A 40 -42.34 42.47 0.24
N THR A 41 -42.01 41.21 0.51
CA THR A 41 -42.16 40.57 1.84
C THR A 41 -40.83 40.03 2.40
N PRO A 42 -39.77 40.85 2.53
CA PRO A 42 -38.46 40.37 3.00
C PRO A 42 -38.45 39.97 4.49
N THR A 43 -39.42 40.47 5.27
CA THR A 43 -39.67 40.07 6.65
C THR A 43 -41.18 40.09 6.87
N PRO A 44 -41.84 38.93 7.07
CA PRO A 44 -43.30 38.88 7.17
C PRO A 44 -43.80 39.68 8.38
N ALA A 45 -44.78 40.57 8.17
CA ALA A 45 -45.35 41.39 9.24
C ALA A 45 -46.49 40.67 10.00
N SER A 46 -46.99 39.56 9.46
CA SER A 46 -48.03 38.70 10.03
C SER A 46 -47.86 37.24 9.59
N ASP A 47 -48.53 36.31 10.28
CA ASP A 47 -48.56 34.88 9.89
C ASP A 47 -49.17 34.68 8.48
N SER A 48 -50.12 35.53 8.09
CA SER A 48 -50.71 35.53 6.74
C SER A 48 -49.70 35.93 5.68
N ASP A 49 -48.85 36.92 5.95
CA ASP A 49 -47.81 37.35 5.02
C ASP A 49 -46.72 36.27 4.88
N ALA A 50 -46.43 35.55 5.97
CA ALA A 50 -45.49 34.43 5.97
C ALA A 50 -46.00 33.25 5.14
N GLU A 51 -47.30 32.93 5.25
CA GLU A 51 -47.96 31.90 4.45
C GLU A 51 -47.97 32.27 2.96
N GLN A 52 -48.34 33.50 2.61
CA GLN A 52 -48.32 33.98 1.22
C GLN A 52 -46.92 33.94 0.60
N MET A 53 -45.89 34.37 1.35
CA MET A 53 -44.50 34.30 0.92
C MET A 53 -44.05 32.86 0.70
N ALA A 54 -44.38 31.93 1.62
CA ALA A 54 -44.02 30.52 1.49
C ALA A 54 -44.67 29.86 0.26
N THR A 55 -45.96 30.14 0.00
CA THR A 55 -46.66 29.66 -1.20
C THR A 55 -46.05 30.24 -2.48
N ALA A 56 -45.66 31.52 -2.47
CA ALA A 56 -45.01 32.15 -3.62
C ALA A 56 -43.62 31.54 -3.92
N ILE A 57 -42.82 31.22 -2.88
CA ILE A 57 -41.54 30.51 -3.03
C ILE A 57 -41.77 29.13 -3.64
N GLN A 58 -42.70 28.34 -3.09
CA GLN A 58 -43.00 27.00 -3.60
C GLN A 58 -43.46 27.03 -5.07
N LEU A 59 -44.31 27.98 -5.43
CA LEU A 59 -44.80 28.13 -6.80
C LEU A 59 -43.67 28.57 -7.75
N ARG A 60 -42.81 29.51 -7.34
CA ARG A 60 -41.62 29.92 -8.10
C ARG A 60 -40.72 28.71 -8.36
N ASP A 61 -40.37 27.96 -7.33
CA ASP A 61 -39.46 26.81 -7.43
C ASP A 61 -40.05 25.71 -8.32
N LYS A 62 -41.37 25.50 -8.24
CA LYS A 62 -42.09 24.61 -9.15
C LYS A 62 -42.00 25.09 -10.61
N ILE A 63 -42.28 26.36 -10.87
CA ILE A 63 -42.19 26.94 -12.23
C ILE A 63 -40.77 26.78 -12.79
N GLU A 64 -39.74 27.11 -12.02
CA GLU A 64 -38.34 26.98 -12.44
C GLU A 64 -37.96 25.53 -12.73
N THR A 65 -38.43 24.59 -11.91
CA THR A 65 -38.21 23.14 -12.10
C THR A 65 -38.88 22.64 -13.39
N ASP A 66 -40.16 22.97 -13.59
CA ASP A 66 -40.92 22.53 -14.76
C ASP A 66 -40.32 23.09 -16.06
N LEU A 67 -39.88 24.34 -16.06
CA LEU A 67 -39.17 24.96 -17.19
C LEU A 67 -37.79 24.33 -17.43
N ALA A 68 -37.05 23.99 -16.37
CA ALA A 68 -35.76 23.31 -16.48
C ALA A 68 -35.89 21.91 -17.09
N ILE A 69 -36.95 21.15 -16.72
CA ILE A 69 -37.28 19.83 -17.28
C ILE A 69 -37.66 19.97 -18.75
N PHE A 70 -38.53 20.92 -19.10
CA PHE A 70 -38.92 21.19 -20.49
C PHE A 70 -37.69 21.48 -21.34
N MET A 71 -36.84 22.41 -20.91
CA MET A 71 -35.62 22.76 -21.62
C MET A 71 -34.71 21.54 -21.78
N GLN A 72 -34.48 20.75 -20.73
CA GLN A 72 -33.66 19.53 -20.82
C GLN A 72 -34.20 18.57 -21.88
N THR A 73 -35.50 18.31 -21.84
CA THR A 73 -36.17 17.41 -22.79
C THR A 73 -35.98 17.89 -24.23
N GLN A 74 -36.08 19.20 -24.47
CA GLN A 74 -35.85 19.77 -25.79
C GLN A 74 -34.38 19.67 -26.21
N LEU A 75 -33.42 19.97 -25.33
CA LEU A 75 -31.99 19.84 -25.63
C LEU A 75 -31.62 18.39 -26.00
N GLU A 76 -32.11 17.41 -25.23
CA GLU A 76 -31.90 15.99 -25.49
C GLU A 76 -32.55 15.53 -26.80
N SER A 77 -33.78 15.98 -27.08
CA SER A 77 -34.47 15.70 -28.34
C SER A 77 -33.70 16.26 -29.55
N VAL A 78 -33.19 17.49 -29.44
CA VAL A 78 -32.36 18.11 -30.49
C VAL A 78 -31.07 17.33 -30.69
N LEU A 79 -30.38 16.91 -29.62
CA LEU A 79 -29.18 16.06 -29.74
C LEU A 79 -29.46 14.75 -30.48
N GLN A 80 -30.64 14.18 -30.33
CA GLN A 80 -31.09 12.97 -31.03
C GLN A 80 -31.51 13.23 -32.49
N GLY A 81 -31.30 14.45 -33.01
CA GLY A 81 -31.56 14.83 -34.40
C GLY A 81 -32.95 15.41 -34.65
N ALA A 82 -33.74 15.68 -33.61
CA ALA A 82 -35.03 16.34 -33.79
C ALA A 82 -34.83 17.80 -34.23
N SER A 83 -35.73 18.29 -35.08
CA SER A 83 -35.86 19.72 -35.37
C SER A 83 -36.74 20.39 -34.32
N LEU A 84 -36.53 21.69 -34.15
CA LEU A 84 -37.33 22.48 -33.21
C LEU A 84 -38.53 23.11 -33.94
N SER A 85 -39.74 22.89 -33.43
CA SER A 85 -40.93 23.56 -33.95
C SER A 85 -40.87 25.06 -33.64
N LYS A 86 -41.61 25.90 -34.39
CA LYS A 86 -41.68 27.35 -34.09
C LYS A 86 -42.23 27.59 -32.68
N GLU A 87 -43.21 26.80 -32.27
CA GLU A 87 -43.80 26.84 -30.94
C GLU A 87 -42.76 26.49 -29.86
N ASP A 88 -42.02 25.39 -30.02
CA ASP A 88 -40.99 24.99 -29.05
C ASP A 88 -39.80 25.97 -29.00
N SER A 89 -39.47 26.61 -30.12
CA SER A 89 -38.48 27.70 -30.20
C SER A 89 -38.89 28.90 -29.37
N ASP A 90 -40.14 29.34 -29.51
CA ASP A 90 -40.66 30.48 -28.76
C ASP A 90 -40.76 30.14 -27.26
N LYS A 91 -41.16 28.91 -26.92
CA LYS A 91 -41.16 28.39 -25.55
C LYS A 91 -39.77 28.34 -24.93
N LEU A 92 -38.78 27.81 -25.65
CA LEU A 92 -37.38 27.78 -25.19
C LEU A 92 -36.83 29.19 -24.98
N SER A 93 -37.10 30.12 -25.91
CA SER A 93 -36.69 31.52 -25.76
C SER A 93 -37.22 32.11 -24.47
N LEU A 94 -38.47 31.77 -24.11
CA LEU A 94 -39.09 32.28 -22.91
C LEU A 94 -38.56 31.61 -21.64
N CYS A 95 -38.26 30.31 -21.69
CA CYS A 95 -37.59 29.59 -20.60
C CYS A 95 -36.27 30.27 -20.21
N MET A 96 -35.51 30.76 -21.20
CA MET A 96 -34.21 31.38 -20.97
C MET A 96 -34.26 32.71 -20.19
N THR A 97 -35.44 33.34 -20.10
CA THR A 97 -35.67 34.51 -19.24
C THR A 97 -35.69 34.12 -17.76
N ILE A 98 -36.11 32.89 -17.44
CA ILE A 98 -36.29 32.41 -16.07
C ILE A 98 -35.13 31.53 -15.61
N VAL A 99 -34.79 30.47 -16.35
CA VAL A 99 -33.79 29.47 -15.91
C VAL A 99 -32.38 29.71 -16.45
N GLY A 100 -32.18 30.77 -17.25
CA GLY A 100 -31.10 30.84 -18.22
C GLY A 100 -29.67 30.68 -17.68
N ASP A 101 -29.37 31.18 -16.48
CA ASP A 101 -28.01 31.10 -15.92
C ASP A 101 -27.70 29.69 -15.37
N ASN A 102 -28.71 28.94 -14.92
CA ASN A 102 -28.59 27.53 -14.51
C ASN A 102 -28.47 26.57 -15.71
N SER A 103 -28.70 27.05 -16.94
CA SER A 103 -28.65 26.25 -18.17
C SER A 103 -27.24 26.07 -18.73
N LEU A 104 -26.26 26.86 -18.25
CA LEU A 104 -24.87 26.85 -18.73
C LEU A 104 -24.23 25.46 -18.65
N GLU A 105 -24.48 24.75 -17.55
CA GLU A 105 -23.94 23.40 -17.30
C GLU A 105 -24.39 22.41 -18.38
N LYS A 106 -25.62 22.53 -18.88
CA LYS A 106 -26.17 21.64 -19.91
C LYS A 106 -25.45 21.81 -21.26
N PHE A 107 -25.12 23.04 -21.63
CA PHE A 107 -24.34 23.31 -22.85
C PHE A 107 -22.89 22.86 -22.71
N ASP A 108 -22.30 22.99 -21.53
CA ASP A 108 -20.95 22.50 -21.26
C ASP A 108 -20.88 20.96 -21.28
N VAL A 109 -21.94 20.27 -20.82
CA VAL A 109 -22.05 18.80 -20.94
C VAL A 109 -22.02 18.38 -22.41
N VAL A 110 -22.86 18.97 -23.26
CA VAL A 110 -22.88 18.65 -24.70
C VAL A 110 -21.54 18.93 -25.36
N LEU A 111 -20.91 20.06 -25.06
CA LEU A 111 -19.58 20.38 -25.58
C LEU A 111 -18.53 19.37 -25.07
N ARG A 112 -18.57 19.01 -23.79
CA ARG A 112 -17.68 17.98 -23.22
C ARG A 112 -17.86 16.66 -23.95
N ASP A 113 -19.09 16.20 -24.15
CA ASP A 113 -19.40 14.95 -24.84
C ASP A 113 -18.87 14.96 -26.29
N TYR A 114 -18.95 16.10 -26.99
CA TYR A 114 -18.34 16.24 -28.31
C TYR A 114 -16.81 16.15 -28.26
N LEU A 115 -16.19 16.82 -27.28
CA LEU A 115 -14.73 16.84 -27.12
C LEU A 115 -14.17 15.47 -26.72
N LEU A 116 -14.90 14.72 -25.91
CA LEU A 116 -14.52 13.37 -25.49
C LEU A 116 -14.89 12.30 -26.51
N GLY A 117 -15.71 12.65 -27.51
CA GLY A 117 -16.14 11.76 -28.58
C GLY A 117 -17.32 10.85 -28.21
N ASP A 118 -18.05 11.19 -27.15
CA ASP A 118 -19.30 10.54 -26.74
C ASP A 118 -20.44 10.85 -27.74
N ILE A 119 -20.36 11.99 -28.44
CA ILE A 119 -21.25 12.34 -29.56
C ILE A 119 -20.47 12.66 -30.85
N ALA A 120 -21.11 12.42 -31.99
CA ALA A 120 -20.54 12.68 -33.31
C ALA A 120 -20.49 14.18 -33.65
N GLU A 121 -19.55 14.58 -34.51
CA GLU A 121 -19.45 15.97 -34.98
C GLU A 121 -20.74 16.44 -35.68
N SER A 122 -21.39 15.57 -36.44
CA SER A 122 -22.66 15.88 -37.10
C SER A 122 -23.80 16.15 -36.10
N GLU A 123 -23.81 15.45 -34.96
CA GLU A 123 -24.82 15.63 -33.91
C GLU A 123 -24.60 16.96 -33.19
N TYR A 124 -23.33 17.29 -32.90
CA TYR A 124 -22.97 18.57 -32.29
C TYR A 124 -23.23 19.77 -33.22
N ILE A 125 -22.95 19.65 -34.52
CA ILE A 125 -23.29 20.68 -35.51
C ILE A 125 -24.81 20.87 -35.57
N HIS A 126 -25.58 19.79 -35.69
CA HIS A 126 -27.05 19.85 -35.69
C HIS A 126 -27.60 20.53 -34.44
N PHE A 127 -27.02 20.23 -33.28
CA PHE A 127 -27.37 20.87 -32.01
C PHE A 127 -27.14 22.39 -32.04
N LEU A 128 -25.97 22.84 -32.48
CA LEU A 128 -25.65 24.26 -32.62
C LEU A 128 -26.56 24.96 -33.64
N GLU A 129 -26.74 24.38 -34.83
CA GLU A 129 -27.57 24.95 -35.90
C GLU A 129 -29.03 25.08 -35.50
N THR A 130 -29.56 24.11 -34.74
CA THR A 130 -30.96 24.10 -34.30
C THR A 130 -31.22 25.10 -33.17
N LEU A 131 -30.29 25.27 -32.24
CA LEU A 131 -30.49 26.08 -31.03
C LEU A 131 -29.96 27.50 -31.13
N TYR A 132 -28.93 27.77 -31.93
CA TYR A 132 -28.38 29.11 -32.10
C TYR A 132 -29.39 30.16 -32.60
N PRO A 133 -30.39 29.84 -33.46
CA PRO A 133 -31.43 30.79 -33.84
C PRO A 133 -32.41 31.16 -32.71
N VAL A 134 -32.48 30.37 -31.63
CA VAL A 134 -33.39 30.61 -30.50
C VAL A 134 -32.91 31.84 -29.72
N SER A 135 -33.79 32.83 -29.58
CA SER A 135 -33.50 34.05 -28.83
C SER A 135 -33.15 33.72 -27.37
N GLY A 136 -32.12 34.38 -26.83
CA GLY A 136 -31.63 34.13 -25.47
C GLY A 136 -30.63 32.96 -25.34
N LEU A 137 -30.57 32.02 -26.30
CA LEU A 137 -29.54 30.97 -26.34
C LEU A 137 -28.22 31.44 -26.97
N GLN A 138 -28.29 32.44 -27.85
CA GLN A 138 -27.11 33.02 -28.51
C GLN A 138 -26.01 33.41 -27.52
N ARG A 139 -26.34 34.04 -26.38
CA ARG A 139 -25.32 34.45 -25.38
C ARG A 139 -24.48 33.29 -24.82
N PHE A 140 -24.99 32.05 -24.87
CA PHE A 140 -24.31 30.84 -24.40
C PHE A 140 -23.57 30.12 -25.53
N LEU A 141 -24.18 30.07 -26.71
CA LEU A 141 -23.66 29.33 -27.86
C LEU A 141 -22.76 30.17 -28.79
N ASN A 142 -22.80 31.50 -28.71
CA ASN A 142 -22.07 32.39 -29.62
C ASN A 142 -20.58 32.06 -29.69
N GLU A 143 -19.95 31.83 -28.54
CA GLU A 143 -18.53 31.49 -28.51
C GLU A 143 -18.24 30.11 -29.14
N GLN A 144 -19.16 29.15 -28.97
CA GLN A 144 -19.05 27.82 -29.56
C GLN A 144 -19.24 27.84 -31.08
N VAL A 145 -20.19 28.67 -31.56
CA VAL A 145 -20.49 28.85 -32.99
C VAL A 145 -19.38 29.63 -33.69
N GLU A 146 -18.96 30.77 -33.14
CA GLU A 146 -17.92 31.62 -33.76
C GLU A 146 -16.55 30.93 -33.79
N LYS A 147 -16.22 30.11 -32.78
CA LYS A 147 -14.92 29.46 -32.63
C LYS A 147 -14.96 27.95 -32.89
N PHE A 148 -15.95 27.48 -33.66
CA PHE A 148 -16.16 26.05 -33.90
C PHE A 148 -14.90 25.31 -34.38
N TYR A 149 -14.17 25.86 -35.35
CA TYR A 149 -12.95 25.22 -35.87
C TYR A 149 -11.83 25.15 -34.82
N THR A 150 -11.69 26.17 -33.97
CA THR A 150 -10.73 26.15 -32.86
C THR A 150 -11.12 25.10 -31.81
N ILE A 151 -12.42 24.91 -31.54
CA ILE A 151 -12.93 23.86 -30.65
C ILE A 151 -12.66 22.47 -31.26
N LYS A 152 -12.83 22.32 -32.57
CA LYS A 152 -12.53 21.09 -33.30
C LYS A 152 -11.03 20.74 -33.26
N GLU A 153 -10.15 21.72 -33.41
CA GLU A 153 -8.70 21.53 -33.22
C GLU A 153 -8.38 21.14 -31.78
N PHE A 154 -8.97 21.83 -30.81
CA PHE A 154 -8.80 21.53 -29.39
C PHE A 154 -9.16 20.08 -29.04
N ARG A 155 -10.19 19.52 -29.68
CA ARG A 155 -10.56 18.11 -29.51
C ARG A 155 -9.38 17.16 -29.76
N ALA A 156 -8.61 17.39 -30.83
CA ALA A 156 -7.45 16.57 -31.15
C ALA A 156 -6.30 16.79 -30.14
N GLU A 157 -6.09 18.03 -29.69
CA GLU A 157 -5.08 18.38 -28.69
C GLU A 157 -5.43 17.84 -27.27
N LEU A 158 -6.71 17.64 -26.99
CA LEU A 158 -7.20 17.07 -25.72
C LEU A 158 -7.01 15.54 -25.67
N GLU A 159 -7.04 14.86 -26.81
CA GLU A 159 -7.02 13.40 -26.91
C GLU A 159 -5.89 12.74 -26.10
N PRO A 160 -4.62 13.20 -26.14
CA PRO A 160 -3.54 12.61 -25.36
C PRO A 160 -3.79 12.66 -23.84
N ALA A 161 -4.37 13.76 -23.33
CA ALA A 161 -4.68 13.88 -21.92
C ALA A 161 -5.76 12.87 -21.48
N CYS A 162 -6.76 12.65 -22.33
CA CYS A 162 -7.81 11.66 -22.11
C CYS A 162 -7.28 10.22 -22.17
N GLN A 163 -6.38 9.92 -23.11
CA GLN A 163 -5.73 8.60 -23.20
C GLN A 163 -4.93 8.28 -21.92
N LEU A 164 -4.24 9.27 -21.34
CA LEU A 164 -3.53 9.11 -20.07
C LEU A 164 -4.50 8.80 -18.91
N MET A 165 -5.66 9.47 -18.84
CA MET A 165 -6.70 9.14 -17.85
C MET A 165 -7.20 7.69 -17.99
N GLN A 166 -7.46 7.25 -19.23
CA GLN A 166 -7.91 5.88 -19.51
C GLN A 166 -6.86 4.82 -19.13
N GLN A 167 -5.58 5.19 -19.17
CA GLN A 167 -4.45 4.34 -18.77
C GLN A 167 -4.13 4.44 -17.27
N ALA A 168 -4.92 5.19 -16.49
CA ALA A 168 -4.68 5.50 -15.08
C ALA A 168 -3.35 6.26 -14.81
N ASP A 169 -2.79 6.92 -15.82
CA ASP A 169 -1.71 7.90 -15.62
C ASP A 169 -2.31 9.29 -15.38
N TYR A 170 -2.89 9.46 -14.21
CA TYR A 170 -3.53 10.72 -13.82
C TYR A 170 -2.53 11.87 -13.64
N GLY A 171 -1.28 11.58 -13.24
CA GLY A 171 -0.23 12.59 -13.11
C GLY A 171 0.21 13.15 -14.48
N GLY A 172 0.39 12.25 -15.45
CA GLY A 172 0.62 12.61 -16.85
C GLY A 172 -0.55 13.41 -17.42
N SER A 173 -1.79 12.96 -17.17
CA SER A 173 -2.99 13.67 -17.63
C SER A 173 -3.09 15.10 -17.07
N VAL A 174 -2.88 15.29 -15.77
CA VAL A 174 -2.86 16.63 -15.14
C VAL A 174 -1.83 17.54 -15.80
N SER A 175 -0.63 17.01 -16.08
CA SER A 175 0.44 17.77 -16.75
C SER A 175 0.05 18.16 -18.17
N ALA A 176 -0.59 17.26 -18.92
CA ALA A 176 -1.09 17.55 -20.26
C ALA A 176 -2.22 18.59 -20.25
N LEU A 177 -3.17 18.51 -19.32
CA LEU A 177 -4.25 19.47 -19.14
C LEU A 177 -3.74 20.86 -18.72
N ASP A 178 -2.68 20.93 -17.93
CA ASP A 178 -2.03 22.19 -17.55
C ASP A 178 -1.36 22.89 -18.74
N ASN A 179 -0.77 22.13 -19.67
CA ASN A 179 -0.25 22.69 -20.91
C ASN A 179 -1.36 23.31 -21.76
N LEU A 180 -2.50 22.62 -21.88
CA LEU A 180 -3.68 23.14 -22.58
C LEU A 180 -4.27 24.38 -21.91
N SER A 181 -4.23 24.44 -20.57
CA SER A 181 -4.69 25.61 -19.80
C SER A 181 -3.84 26.87 -20.01
N ASN A 182 -2.64 26.74 -20.58
CA ASN A 182 -1.74 27.85 -20.93
C ASN A 182 -1.79 28.24 -22.42
N SER A 183 -2.67 27.63 -23.20
CA SER A 183 -2.80 27.84 -24.65
C SER A 183 -3.84 28.93 -25.00
N GLU A 184 -4.06 29.18 -26.29
CA GLU A 184 -5.14 30.04 -26.75
C GLU A 184 -6.54 29.50 -26.42
N TYR A 185 -6.67 28.18 -26.24
CA TYR A 185 -7.94 27.51 -25.90
C TYR A 185 -8.50 27.97 -24.55
N ALA A 186 -7.64 28.33 -23.60
CA ALA A 186 -8.05 28.83 -22.28
C ALA A 186 -8.79 30.17 -22.34
N ARG A 187 -8.70 30.90 -23.46
CA ARG A 187 -9.48 32.13 -23.71
C ARG A 187 -10.93 31.83 -24.07
N ILE A 188 -11.25 30.58 -24.43
CA ILE A 188 -12.61 30.12 -24.69
C ILE A 188 -13.21 29.68 -23.35
N ARG A 189 -14.24 30.38 -22.86
CA ARG A 189 -14.72 30.20 -21.47
C ARG A 189 -15.23 28.78 -21.22
N ALA A 190 -15.96 28.22 -22.17
CA ALA A 190 -16.49 26.86 -22.07
C ALA A 190 -15.36 25.81 -22.05
N LEU A 191 -14.35 25.94 -22.92
CA LEU A 191 -13.18 25.04 -22.91
C LEU A 191 -12.39 25.15 -21.61
N ASN A 192 -12.18 26.37 -21.09
CA ASN A 192 -11.48 26.54 -19.82
C ASN A 192 -12.24 25.85 -18.68
N ARG A 193 -13.58 25.97 -18.59
CA ARG A 193 -14.37 25.24 -17.58
C ARG A 193 -14.22 23.72 -17.72
N ILE A 194 -14.28 23.19 -18.96
CA ILE A 194 -14.11 21.75 -19.21
C ILE A 194 -12.70 21.29 -18.83
N LEU A 195 -11.66 22.05 -19.17
CA LEU A 195 -10.28 21.76 -18.77
C LEU A 195 -10.13 21.74 -17.24
N GLN A 196 -10.68 22.72 -16.52
CA GLN A 196 -10.64 22.73 -15.06
C GLN A 196 -11.37 21.53 -14.45
N ASN A 197 -12.52 21.14 -15.03
CA ASN A 197 -13.29 19.98 -14.56
C ASN A 197 -12.53 18.67 -14.80
N LEU A 198 -11.97 18.45 -15.99
CA LEU A 198 -11.16 17.27 -16.31
C LEU A 198 -9.89 17.20 -15.46
N LYS A 199 -9.26 18.36 -15.19
CA LYS A 199 -8.10 18.43 -14.31
C LYS A 199 -8.48 18.03 -12.89
N LYS A 200 -9.61 18.54 -12.39
CA LYS A 200 -10.13 18.17 -11.07
C LYS A 200 -10.44 16.67 -10.99
N GLU A 201 -11.11 16.11 -11.99
CA GLU A 201 -11.41 14.67 -12.09
C GLU A 201 -10.12 13.85 -12.05
N SER A 202 -9.10 14.24 -12.83
CA SER A 202 -7.79 13.58 -12.83
C SER A 202 -7.08 13.66 -11.47
N LEU A 203 -7.15 14.81 -10.79
CA LEU A 203 -6.61 14.97 -9.43
C LEU A 203 -7.36 14.09 -8.42
N ASP A 204 -8.69 14.08 -8.44
CA ASP A 204 -9.49 13.25 -7.54
C ASP A 204 -9.13 11.75 -7.70
N HIS A 205 -8.93 11.29 -8.93
CA HIS A 205 -8.45 9.93 -9.21
C HIS A 205 -7.00 9.68 -8.79
N LEU A 206 -6.08 10.62 -9.06
CA LEU A 206 -4.70 10.52 -8.63
C LEU A 206 -4.61 10.37 -7.10
N TYR A 207 -5.38 11.16 -6.35
CA TYR A 207 -5.45 11.07 -4.91
C TYR A 207 -6.00 9.71 -4.45
N ALA A 208 -7.13 9.29 -5.03
CA ALA A 208 -7.77 8.01 -4.70
C ALA A 208 -6.86 6.80 -4.97
N GLN A 209 -5.97 6.90 -5.96
CA GLN A 209 -4.97 5.87 -6.25
C GLN A 209 -3.78 5.93 -5.29
N ARG A 210 -3.21 7.12 -5.05
CA ARG A 210 -1.93 7.27 -4.34
C ARG A 210 -2.06 7.26 -2.83
N MET A 211 -3.13 7.81 -2.25
CA MET A 211 -3.24 7.89 -0.79
C MET A 211 -3.33 6.50 -0.12
N PRO A 212 -4.09 5.52 -0.63
CA PRO A 212 -4.07 4.17 -0.07
C PRO A 212 -2.69 3.49 -0.18
N GLU A 213 -1.98 3.71 -1.30
CA GLU A 213 -0.62 3.21 -1.50
C GLU A 213 0.35 3.82 -0.47
N ILE A 214 0.30 5.14 -0.27
CA ILE A 214 1.08 5.85 0.75
C ILE A 214 0.80 5.28 2.15
N GLN A 215 -0.47 5.10 2.51
CA GLN A 215 -0.84 4.58 3.82
C GLN A 215 -0.34 3.14 4.03
N LEU A 216 -0.46 2.29 3.00
CA LEU A 216 0.06 0.94 3.04
C LEU A 216 1.58 0.92 3.26
N LEU A 217 2.33 1.74 2.54
CA LEU A 217 3.78 1.86 2.70
C LEU A 217 4.15 2.37 4.10
N ILE A 218 3.41 3.33 4.64
CA ILE A 218 3.59 3.83 6.01
C ILE A 218 3.36 2.72 7.04
N ASP A 219 2.27 1.95 6.91
CA ASP A 219 1.93 0.84 7.80
C ASP A 219 2.99 -0.27 7.77
N GLN A 220 3.63 -0.47 6.61
CA GLN A 220 4.72 -1.42 6.41
C GLN A 220 6.08 -0.86 6.87
N GLY A 221 6.16 0.40 7.30
CA GLY A 221 7.41 1.08 7.64
C GLY A 221 8.29 1.44 6.42
N ARG A 222 7.78 1.31 5.20
CA ARG A 222 8.44 1.68 3.94
C ARG A 222 8.37 3.19 3.70
N LEU A 223 8.91 3.95 4.65
CA LEU A 223 8.75 5.40 4.73
C LEU A 223 9.49 6.16 3.63
N TYR A 224 10.60 5.61 3.11
CA TYR A 224 11.33 6.25 2.01
C TYR A 224 10.49 6.19 0.74
N ASP A 225 9.92 5.04 0.40
CA ASP A 225 9.05 4.91 -0.78
C ASP A 225 7.79 5.75 -0.65
N ALA A 226 7.15 5.75 0.53
CA ALA A 226 6.02 6.62 0.81
C ALA A 226 6.37 8.10 0.58
N SER A 227 7.57 8.53 1.02
CA SER A 227 8.02 9.91 0.84
C SER A 227 8.19 10.30 -0.63
N LEU A 228 8.72 9.39 -1.47
CA LEU A 228 8.87 9.63 -2.90
C LEU A 228 7.51 9.86 -3.59
N ILE A 229 6.51 9.04 -3.24
CA ILE A 229 5.15 9.20 -3.77
C ILE A 229 4.55 10.52 -3.29
N ILE A 230 4.64 10.82 -1.98
CA ILE A 230 4.12 12.07 -1.43
C ILE A 230 4.75 13.28 -2.13
N ASP A 231 6.08 13.33 -2.24
CA ASP A 231 6.80 14.43 -2.89
C ASP A 231 6.39 14.61 -4.35
N SER A 232 6.04 13.53 -5.04
CA SER A 232 5.60 13.59 -6.44
C SER A 232 4.20 14.20 -6.64
N ILE A 233 3.35 14.25 -5.59
CA ILE A 233 1.95 14.69 -5.73
C ILE A 233 1.56 15.85 -4.80
N ILE A 234 2.32 16.14 -3.75
CA ILE A 234 1.90 17.05 -2.68
C ILE A 234 1.66 18.48 -3.17
N HIS A 235 2.36 18.94 -4.22
CA HIS A 235 2.16 20.26 -4.81
C HIS A 235 0.78 20.44 -5.44
N TYR A 236 0.13 19.35 -5.87
CA TYR A 236 -1.24 19.39 -6.37
C TYR A 236 -2.28 19.56 -5.26
N TYR A 237 -1.93 19.22 -4.01
CA TYR A 237 -2.85 19.22 -2.87
C TYR A 237 -2.35 20.11 -1.71
N PRO A 238 -2.10 21.42 -1.95
CA PRO A 238 -1.48 22.30 -0.97
C PRO A 238 -2.30 22.50 0.31
N ASN A 239 -3.57 22.09 0.34
CA ASN A 239 -4.46 22.20 1.50
C ASN A 239 -4.93 20.85 2.06
N ASN A 240 -4.50 19.72 1.50
CA ASN A 240 -4.90 18.41 2.00
C ASN A 240 -4.16 18.10 3.32
N SER A 241 -4.93 17.89 4.39
CA SER A 241 -4.38 17.66 5.74
C SER A 241 -3.75 16.28 5.90
N GLU A 242 -4.29 15.26 5.23
CA GLU A 242 -3.83 13.88 5.32
C GLU A 242 -2.42 13.73 4.70
N LEU A 243 -2.23 14.22 3.46
CA LEU A 243 -0.93 14.26 2.79
C LEU A 243 0.11 15.07 3.56
N LYS A 244 -0.29 16.21 4.15
CA LYS A 244 0.61 17.02 4.99
C LYS A 244 1.04 16.28 6.25
N GLN A 245 0.14 15.54 6.89
CA GLN A 245 0.45 14.74 8.07
C GLN A 245 1.39 13.59 7.69
N ALA A 246 1.09 12.87 6.59
CA ALA A 246 1.94 11.83 6.06
C ALA A 246 3.35 12.36 5.75
N LYS A 247 3.47 13.52 5.08
CA LYS A 247 4.76 14.18 4.82
C LYS A 247 5.52 14.54 6.09
N THR A 248 4.81 15.12 7.06
CA THR A 248 5.42 15.50 8.35
C THR A 248 5.92 14.28 9.11
N TYR A 249 5.23 13.15 9.01
CA TYR A 249 5.63 11.89 9.62
C TYR A 249 6.87 11.31 8.92
N THR A 250 6.85 11.20 7.59
CA THR A 250 8.00 10.67 6.83
C THR A 250 9.23 11.54 7.00
N ASP A 251 9.12 12.87 6.94
CA ASP A 251 10.24 13.82 7.10
C ASP A 251 10.99 13.73 8.44
N LYS A 252 10.33 13.21 9.48
CA LYS A 252 10.96 13.01 10.80
C LYS A 252 11.91 11.82 10.83
N ILE A 253 11.65 10.80 10.02
CA ILE A 253 12.31 9.49 10.12
C ILE A 253 13.19 9.23 8.89
N VAL A 254 12.70 9.59 7.70
CA VAL A 254 13.42 9.39 6.44
C VAL A 254 14.71 10.21 6.46
N PRO A 255 15.86 9.59 6.15
CA PRO A 255 17.13 10.30 6.10
C PRO A 255 17.11 11.37 5.01
N ARG A 256 17.65 12.55 5.31
CA ARG A 256 17.72 13.67 4.35
C ARG A 256 18.61 13.39 3.14
N ASN A 257 19.65 12.57 3.34
CA ASN A 257 20.61 12.20 2.32
C ASN A 257 20.72 10.67 2.27
N VAL A 258 20.60 10.12 1.07
CA VAL A 258 20.86 8.72 0.77
C VAL A 258 21.89 8.64 -0.35
N ASP A 259 22.77 7.66 -0.26
CA ASP A 259 23.84 7.42 -1.22
C ASP A 259 23.70 6.02 -1.81
N TYR A 260 24.10 5.85 -3.06
CA TYR A 260 24.31 4.52 -3.63
C TYR A 260 25.50 3.86 -2.93
N TRP A 261 25.26 2.69 -2.34
CA TRP A 261 26.32 1.92 -1.71
C TRP A 261 27.24 1.30 -2.76
N ASN A 262 28.54 1.56 -2.64
CA ASN A 262 29.56 1.05 -3.55
C ASN A 262 30.50 0.01 -2.89
N GLY A 263 30.25 -0.35 -1.62
CA GLY A 263 31.04 -1.33 -0.87
C GLY A 263 30.43 -2.73 -0.89
N SER A 264 31.07 -3.67 -0.21
CA SER A 264 30.46 -4.97 0.12
C SER A 264 29.32 -4.79 1.13
N ILE A 265 28.30 -5.63 1.06
CA ILE A 265 27.24 -5.68 2.06
C ILE A 265 27.69 -6.65 3.15
N ASP A 266 27.72 -6.18 4.39
CA ASP A 266 27.95 -7.06 5.53
C ASP A 266 26.71 -7.92 5.77
N ALA A 267 26.94 -9.20 6.08
CA ALA A 267 25.88 -10.13 6.41
C ALA A 267 26.26 -10.98 7.61
N ILE A 268 25.33 -11.13 8.53
CA ILE A 268 25.52 -11.86 9.79
C ILE A 268 24.35 -12.81 10.03
N SER A 269 24.58 -13.88 10.79
CA SER A 269 23.49 -14.71 11.29
C SER A 269 23.55 -14.96 12.78
N VAL A 270 22.38 -15.11 13.39
CA VAL A 270 22.21 -15.58 14.76
C VAL A 270 21.30 -16.80 14.76
N LYS A 271 21.54 -17.73 15.67
CA LYS A 271 20.61 -18.83 15.97
C LYS A 271 19.46 -18.32 16.86
N PRO A 272 18.37 -19.11 17.06
CA PRO A 272 17.33 -18.75 18.03
C PRO A 272 17.90 -18.44 19.41
N LEU A 273 17.28 -17.48 20.09
CA LEU A 273 17.74 -17.00 21.39
C LEU A 273 17.34 -17.93 22.54
N ILE A 274 18.11 -17.89 23.62
CA ILE A 274 17.77 -18.53 24.89
C ILE A 274 16.67 -17.70 25.57
N ALA A 275 15.46 -18.26 25.60
CA ALA A 275 14.27 -17.74 26.28
C ALA A 275 14.15 -18.22 27.75
N ASP A 276 14.84 -19.31 28.07
CA ASP A 276 14.88 -19.92 29.40
C ASP A 276 16.33 -20.28 29.81
N PRO A 277 17.09 -19.31 30.37
CA PRO A 277 18.47 -19.54 30.79
C PRO A 277 18.62 -20.60 31.89
N GLU A 278 17.62 -20.73 32.78
CA GLU A 278 17.66 -21.75 33.83
C GLU A 278 17.65 -23.14 33.25
N ARG A 279 16.91 -23.36 32.15
CA ARG A 279 16.92 -24.62 31.41
C ARG A 279 18.15 -24.78 30.54
N ALA A 280 18.58 -23.73 29.84
CA ALA A 280 19.74 -23.79 28.95
C ALA A 280 21.06 -24.14 29.67
N PHE A 281 21.14 -23.85 30.96
CA PHE A 281 22.37 -23.97 31.74
C PHE A 281 22.21 -24.91 32.95
N ASP A 282 21.32 -25.91 32.86
CA ASP A 282 21.04 -26.86 33.93
C ASP A 282 21.99 -28.08 33.99
N GLU A 283 23.14 -27.97 33.33
CA GLU A 283 24.19 -29.01 33.23
C GLU A 283 23.76 -30.29 32.51
N ASP A 284 22.69 -30.24 31.70
CA ASP A 284 22.30 -31.33 30.82
C ASP A 284 23.25 -31.52 29.60
N ALA A 285 22.91 -32.49 28.75
CA ALA A 285 23.70 -32.81 27.56
C ALA A 285 23.68 -31.72 26.46
N PHE A 286 22.81 -30.72 26.58
CA PHE A 286 22.64 -29.62 25.63
C PHE A 286 23.31 -28.32 26.12
N ALA A 287 23.51 -28.18 27.43
CA ALA A 287 24.01 -26.97 28.07
C ALA A 287 25.34 -26.44 27.52
N GLU A 288 26.32 -27.31 27.29
CA GLU A 288 27.64 -26.88 26.75
C GLU A 288 27.48 -26.23 25.37
N LYS A 289 26.68 -26.85 24.50
CA LYS A 289 26.46 -26.34 23.14
C LYS A 289 25.62 -25.07 23.16
N ALA A 290 24.59 -25.00 24.01
CA ALA A 290 23.81 -23.78 24.21
C ALA A 290 24.71 -22.61 24.67
N ASN A 291 25.63 -22.86 25.61
CA ASN A 291 26.55 -21.84 26.13
C ASN A 291 27.56 -21.32 25.09
N LYS A 292 27.90 -22.13 24.09
CA LYS A 292 28.80 -21.74 22.99
C LYS A 292 28.04 -21.07 21.84
N ASP A 293 26.92 -21.65 21.42
CA ASP A 293 26.27 -21.30 20.17
C ASP A 293 25.23 -20.18 20.30
N LEU A 294 24.51 -20.10 21.43
CA LEU A 294 23.28 -19.31 21.53
C LEU A 294 23.47 -18.05 22.38
N LEU A 295 22.76 -16.99 22.01
CA LEU A 295 22.68 -15.74 22.76
C LEU A 295 21.38 -15.71 23.59
N THR A 296 21.41 -15.05 24.74
CA THR A 296 20.19 -14.63 25.44
C THR A 296 19.58 -13.39 24.77
N ALA A 297 18.32 -13.09 25.07
CA ALA A 297 17.65 -11.87 24.58
C ALA A 297 18.41 -10.58 24.93
N GLU A 298 18.94 -10.50 26.16
CA GLU A 298 19.70 -9.33 26.62
C GLU A 298 21.02 -9.18 25.86
N GLU A 299 21.75 -10.28 25.64
CA GLU A 299 23.01 -10.25 24.89
C GLU A 299 22.77 -9.92 23.40
N PHE A 300 21.67 -10.41 22.82
CA PHE A 300 21.29 -10.03 21.46
C PHE A 300 20.94 -8.54 21.37
N ARG A 301 20.22 -7.98 22.35
CA ARG A 301 19.98 -6.53 22.43
C ARG A 301 21.30 -5.74 22.51
N LEU A 302 22.22 -6.14 23.37
CA LEU A 302 23.55 -5.51 23.48
C LEU A 302 24.32 -5.59 22.15
N PHE A 303 24.18 -6.70 21.41
CA PHE A 303 24.77 -6.86 20.10
C PHE A 303 24.15 -5.91 19.07
N LEU A 304 22.82 -5.75 19.05
CA LEU A 304 22.15 -4.75 18.21
C LEU A 304 22.61 -3.32 18.55
N GLU A 305 22.78 -2.99 19.83
CA GLU A 305 23.33 -1.70 20.26
C GLU A 305 24.76 -1.48 19.75
N ALA A 306 25.60 -2.52 19.76
CA ALA A 306 26.96 -2.45 19.21
C ALA A 306 26.94 -2.22 17.68
N LEU A 307 26.07 -2.93 16.95
CA LEU A 307 25.89 -2.71 15.50
C LEU A 307 25.43 -1.26 15.21
N TYR A 308 24.48 -0.76 15.99
CA TYR A 308 23.97 0.61 15.86
C TYR A 308 25.06 1.66 16.11
N LYS A 309 25.86 1.52 17.18
CA LYS A 309 27.02 2.40 17.47
C LYS A 309 28.07 2.36 16.38
N ASN A 310 28.22 1.23 15.71
CA ASN A 310 29.10 1.05 14.55
C ASN A 310 28.46 1.48 13.23
N ASN A 311 27.39 2.28 13.26
CA ASN A 311 26.70 2.86 12.11
C ASN A 311 26.10 1.84 11.14
N TYR A 312 25.76 0.63 11.57
CA TYR A 312 25.02 -0.29 10.72
C TYR A 312 23.56 0.12 10.55
N VAL A 313 22.99 -0.26 9.42
CA VAL A 313 21.57 -0.14 9.10
C VAL A 313 21.09 -1.41 8.41
N LEU A 314 19.95 -1.94 8.83
CA LEU A 314 19.31 -3.07 8.17
C LEU A 314 18.79 -2.67 6.80
N ILE A 315 19.02 -3.54 5.82
CA ILE A 315 18.49 -3.42 4.46
C ILE A 315 17.67 -4.65 4.09
N ASN A 316 16.80 -4.52 3.08
CA ASN A 316 15.91 -5.60 2.67
C ASN A 316 16.63 -6.59 1.73
N GLY A 317 16.81 -7.83 2.16
CA GLY A 317 17.47 -8.89 1.38
C GLY A 317 16.78 -9.24 0.06
N ASN A 318 15.49 -8.96 -0.09
CA ASN A 318 14.76 -9.19 -1.35
C ASN A 318 14.97 -8.08 -2.39
N GLU A 319 15.62 -6.97 -2.02
CA GLU A 319 15.84 -5.81 -2.90
C GLU A 319 17.28 -5.75 -3.44
N ILE A 320 18.18 -6.62 -2.98
CA ILE A 320 19.60 -6.61 -3.40
C ILE A 320 19.87 -7.43 -4.68
N VAL A 321 18.90 -8.23 -5.11
CA VAL A 321 18.96 -9.02 -6.35
C VAL A 321 17.61 -8.91 -7.08
N ASP A 322 17.64 -8.68 -8.40
CA ASP A 322 16.42 -8.71 -9.22
C ASP A 322 15.94 -10.14 -9.53
N ALA A 323 14.85 -10.24 -10.30
CA ALA A 323 14.24 -11.53 -10.67
C ALA A 323 15.13 -12.36 -11.62
N GLU A 324 16.03 -11.69 -12.35
CA GLU A 324 17.01 -12.30 -13.26
C GLU A 324 18.32 -12.68 -12.54
N GLY A 325 18.38 -12.48 -11.23
CA GLY A 325 19.53 -12.81 -10.41
C GLY A 325 20.70 -11.84 -10.53
N GLN A 326 20.46 -10.61 -10.98
CA GLN A 326 21.47 -9.55 -11.06
C GLN A 326 21.49 -8.72 -9.78
N TYR A 327 22.69 -8.49 -9.26
CA TYR A 327 22.94 -7.62 -8.13
C TYR A 327 22.49 -6.19 -8.44
N GLN A 328 21.68 -5.63 -7.55
CA GLN A 328 21.18 -4.28 -7.65
C GLN A 328 22.00 -3.33 -6.78
N GLN A 329 22.25 -2.12 -7.28
CA GLN A 329 22.75 -1.06 -6.43
C GLN A 329 21.69 -0.68 -5.41
N ILE A 330 22.09 -0.59 -4.15
CA ILE A 330 21.19 -0.23 -3.06
C ILE A 330 21.43 1.20 -2.61
N LEU A 331 20.35 1.84 -2.19
CA LEU A 331 20.41 3.10 -1.46
C LEU A 331 20.60 2.83 0.02
N VAL A 332 21.45 3.62 0.65
CA VAL A 332 21.65 3.60 2.10
C VAL A 332 21.65 5.03 2.65
N PRO A 333 21.18 5.27 3.88
CA PRO A 333 21.37 6.55 4.54
C PRO A 333 22.85 6.94 4.58
N ALA A 334 23.15 8.22 4.30
CA ALA A 334 24.52 8.71 4.34
C ALA A 334 25.20 8.41 5.68
N ASN A 335 26.45 7.93 5.63
CA ASN A 335 27.28 7.49 6.77
C ASN A 335 26.83 6.21 7.48
N LYS A 336 25.82 5.48 6.98
CA LYS A 336 25.48 4.14 7.48
C LYS A 336 26.08 3.05 6.60
N LYS A 337 26.32 1.87 7.20
CA LYS A 337 26.79 0.65 6.53
C LYS A 337 25.63 -0.34 6.39
N PRO A 338 25.31 -0.85 5.21
CA PRO A 338 24.24 -1.82 5.03
C PRO A 338 24.57 -3.15 5.70
N LEU A 339 23.56 -3.74 6.35
CA LEU A 339 23.64 -5.02 7.03
C LEU A 339 22.45 -5.91 6.65
N LEU A 340 22.73 -7.17 6.30
CA LEU A 340 21.75 -8.23 6.29
C LEU A 340 21.88 -9.08 7.56
N LEU A 341 20.78 -9.22 8.29
CA LEU A 341 20.70 -10.06 9.49
C LEU A 341 19.85 -11.30 9.17
N PHE A 342 20.40 -12.48 9.42
CA PHE A 342 19.71 -13.76 9.23
C PHE A 342 19.43 -14.41 10.59
N LEU A 343 18.22 -14.90 10.78
CA LEU A 343 17.87 -15.82 11.86
C LEU A 343 18.02 -17.24 11.30
N ASP A 344 19.24 -17.78 11.39
CA ASP A 344 19.58 -19.10 10.88
C ASP A 344 19.04 -20.20 11.80
N GLU A 345 18.78 -21.38 11.23
CA GLU A 345 18.35 -22.57 11.99
C GLU A 345 17.12 -22.30 12.88
N PHE A 346 16.16 -21.52 12.36
CA PHE A 346 15.03 -21.00 13.12
C PHE A 346 13.89 -22.03 13.29
N TYR A 347 14.23 -23.19 13.85
CA TYR A 347 13.34 -24.32 14.12
C TYR A 347 13.26 -24.64 15.62
N PHE A 348 12.12 -25.18 16.04
CA PHE A 348 11.72 -25.30 17.45
C PHE A 348 11.48 -26.77 17.82
N THR A 349 12.56 -27.56 17.84
CA THR A 349 12.51 -28.98 18.19
C THR A 349 12.56 -29.20 19.71
N PRO A 350 12.16 -30.38 20.21
CA PRO A 350 12.27 -30.70 21.64
C PRO A 350 13.68 -30.52 22.22
N GLN A 351 14.73 -30.86 21.45
CA GLN A 351 16.13 -30.65 21.86
C GLN A 351 16.50 -29.17 21.93
N ARG A 352 15.94 -28.33 21.04
CA ARG A 352 16.12 -26.87 21.11
C ARG A 352 15.44 -26.29 22.35
N VAL A 353 14.31 -26.86 22.75
CA VAL A 353 13.65 -26.49 24.00
C VAL A 353 14.47 -26.87 25.23
N GLU A 354 15.14 -28.03 25.25
CA GLU A 354 16.15 -28.32 26.30
C GLU A 354 17.33 -27.34 26.25
N SER A 355 17.71 -26.84 25.08
CA SER A 355 18.71 -25.75 24.95
C SER A 355 18.19 -24.36 25.39
N GLY A 356 17.01 -24.29 26.00
CA GLY A 356 16.36 -23.08 26.52
C GLY A 356 15.71 -22.18 25.47
N ILE A 357 15.54 -22.64 24.23
CA ILE A 357 14.73 -21.93 23.22
C ILE A 357 13.25 -22.13 23.56
N CYS A 358 12.39 -21.17 23.19
CA CYS A 358 10.96 -21.34 23.39
C CYS A 358 10.41 -22.53 22.58
N LYS A 359 9.24 -23.04 22.96
CA LYS A 359 8.57 -24.16 22.29
C LYS A 359 7.97 -23.75 20.94
N ARG A 360 7.36 -22.57 20.89
CA ARG A 360 6.72 -22.02 19.70
C ARG A 360 6.60 -20.50 19.77
N LEU A 361 6.22 -19.91 18.65
CA LEU A 361 5.75 -18.53 18.60
C LEU A 361 4.23 -18.46 18.76
N ASP A 362 3.74 -17.32 19.24
CA ASP A 362 2.31 -17.00 19.30
C ASP A 362 2.12 -15.50 18.99
N LEU A 363 0.86 -15.03 18.99
CA LEU A 363 0.51 -13.63 18.84
C LEU A 363 -0.30 -13.16 20.05
N ASP A 364 -0.05 -11.92 20.50
CA ASP A 364 -0.95 -11.22 21.40
C ASP A 364 -2.16 -10.61 20.68
N ALA A 365 -3.00 -9.89 21.42
CA ALA A 365 -4.18 -9.22 20.87
C ALA A 365 -3.85 -8.08 19.89
N ASP A 366 -2.64 -7.53 19.98
CA ASP A 366 -2.13 -6.44 19.13
C ASP A 366 -1.25 -6.98 17.98
N ALA A 367 -1.28 -8.30 17.77
CA ALA A 367 -0.50 -9.02 16.77
C ALA A 367 1.03 -8.88 16.94
N ASN A 368 1.52 -8.69 18.16
CA ASN A 368 2.95 -8.81 18.45
C ASN A 368 3.32 -10.27 18.61
N VAL A 369 4.48 -10.64 18.09
CA VAL A 369 5.01 -12.00 18.22
C VAL A 369 5.48 -12.23 19.65
N LEU A 370 4.96 -13.28 20.27
CA LEU A 370 5.35 -13.73 21.59
C LEU A 370 6.01 -15.11 21.52
N SER A 371 6.72 -15.46 22.59
CA SER A 371 7.26 -16.80 22.76
C SER A 371 6.42 -17.59 23.76
N VAL A 372 6.26 -18.87 23.51
CA VAL A 372 5.69 -19.81 24.49
C VAL A 372 6.80 -20.71 24.99
N VAL A 373 7.14 -20.59 26.27
CA VAL A 373 8.07 -21.49 26.95
C VAL A 373 7.26 -22.57 27.66
N GLN A 374 7.65 -23.83 27.52
CA GLN A 374 6.98 -24.96 28.18
C GLN A 374 7.95 -25.61 29.15
N ASP A 375 7.57 -25.87 30.39
CA ASP A 375 8.42 -26.63 31.33
C ASP A 375 8.40 -28.16 31.07
N ARG A 376 9.24 -28.92 31.77
CA ARG A 376 9.30 -30.40 31.63
C ARG A 376 8.01 -31.12 32.07
N GLN A 377 7.10 -30.45 32.78
CA GLN A 377 5.79 -31.01 33.14
C GLN A 377 4.72 -30.74 32.06
N GLY A 378 5.05 -29.95 31.04
CA GLY A 378 4.15 -29.57 29.96
C GLY A 378 3.43 -28.24 30.19
N ARG A 379 3.71 -27.52 31.28
CA ARG A 379 3.05 -26.24 31.59
C ARG A 379 3.65 -25.12 30.76
N GLU A 380 2.79 -24.30 30.18
CA GLU A 380 3.19 -23.25 29.26
C GLU A 380 3.12 -21.87 29.90
N GLN A 381 4.09 -21.03 29.54
CA GLN A 381 4.21 -19.65 29.95
C GLN A 381 4.50 -18.81 28.72
N VAL A 382 3.68 -17.78 28.52
CA VAL A 382 3.88 -16.81 27.45
C VAL A 382 4.88 -15.76 27.94
N LYS A 383 5.89 -15.47 27.12
CA LYS A 383 6.91 -14.45 27.39
C LYS A 383 7.05 -13.49 26.19
N SER A 384 7.37 -12.24 26.49
CA SER A 384 7.83 -11.25 25.53
C SER A 384 9.33 -10.98 25.74
N ASP A 385 9.98 -10.33 24.78
CA ASP A 385 11.41 -10.00 24.78
C ASP A 385 12.32 -11.23 24.96
N THR A 386 12.01 -12.31 24.26
CA THR A 386 12.72 -13.59 24.42
C THR A 386 13.14 -14.25 23.12
N THR A 387 12.72 -13.74 21.97
CA THR A 387 13.10 -14.22 20.65
C THR A 387 13.88 -13.16 19.89
N ALA A 388 14.54 -13.52 18.79
CA ALA A 388 15.18 -12.50 17.96
C ALA A 388 14.15 -11.61 17.22
N ILE A 389 12.89 -12.04 17.11
CA ILE A 389 11.83 -11.29 16.42
C ILE A 389 11.37 -10.13 17.29
N ASP A 390 10.80 -10.42 18.45
CA ASP A 390 10.29 -9.41 19.39
C ASP A 390 11.41 -8.49 19.92
N VAL A 391 12.60 -9.02 20.21
CA VAL A 391 13.75 -8.18 20.61
C VAL A 391 14.16 -7.20 19.50
N LEU A 392 14.17 -7.63 18.23
CA LEU A 392 14.49 -6.73 17.12
C LEU A 392 13.37 -5.70 16.90
N GLU A 393 12.09 -6.11 16.94
CA GLU A 393 10.98 -5.19 16.78
C GLU A 393 10.98 -4.11 17.86
N ASN A 394 11.18 -4.48 19.12
CA ASN A 394 11.28 -3.52 20.22
C ASN A 394 12.52 -2.63 20.11
N PHE A 395 13.65 -3.17 19.64
CA PHE A 395 14.84 -2.36 19.36
C PHE A 395 14.57 -1.29 18.29
N LEU A 396 13.78 -1.59 17.25
CA LEU A 396 13.45 -0.64 16.20
C LEU A 396 12.44 0.43 16.62
N LEU A 397 11.69 0.21 17.71
CA LEU A 397 10.87 1.27 18.32
C LEU A 397 11.77 2.33 18.99
N ASP A 398 12.83 1.89 19.67
CA ASP A 398 13.82 2.76 20.32
C ASP A 398 14.78 3.42 19.31
N TYR A 399 15.13 2.70 18.24
CA TYR A 399 16.11 3.10 17.22
C TYR A 399 15.54 2.95 15.80
N PRO A 400 14.57 3.79 15.39
CA PRO A 400 13.91 3.67 14.09
C PRO A 400 14.85 3.87 12.89
N ASP A 401 15.99 4.55 13.07
CA ASP A 401 17.01 4.75 12.03
C ASP A 401 18.00 3.57 11.90
N PHE A 402 17.84 2.49 12.68
CA PHE A 402 18.62 1.27 12.52
C PHE A 402 18.14 0.39 11.36
N ASN A 403 16.97 0.67 10.78
CA ASN A 403 16.54 0.04 9.53
C ASN A 403 16.32 1.09 8.44
N PHE A 404 16.54 0.69 7.20
CA PHE A 404 16.20 1.52 6.05
C PHE A 404 14.94 1.00 5.38
N ASN A 405 13.98 1.91 5.18
CA ASN A 405 12.75 1.66 4.43
C ASN A 405 11.96 0.41 4.88
N GLY A 406 11.87 0.19 6.19
CA GLY A 406 11.07 -0.87 6.80
C GLY A 406 11.82 -2.19 7.00
N ALA A 407 13.05 -2.33 6.48
CA ALA A 407 13.81 -3.57 6.51
C ALA A 407 13.86 -4.26 7.88
N LYS A 408 13.77 -5.59 7.85
CA LYS A 408 13.91 -6.49 8.99
C LYS A 408 14.93 -7.58 8.66
N ALA A 409 15.10 -8.53 9.57
CA ALA A 409 15.92 -9.70 9.35
C ALA A 409 15.24 -10.75 8.45
N VAL A 410 16.05 -11.68 7.95
CA VAL A 410 15.63 -12.84 7.16
C VAL A 410 15.45 -14.04 8.09
N ILE A 411 14.28 -14.65 8.10
CA ILE A 411 13.98 -15.87 8.87
C ILE A 411 14.24 -17.08 7.99
N VAL A 412 15.18 -17.93 8.42
CA VAL A 412 15.61 -19.10 7.66
C VAL A 412 14.89 -20.35 8.16
N LEU A 413 14.14 -21.00 7.28
CA LEU A 413 13.18 -22.05 7.62
C LEU A 413 13.47 -23.38 6.94
N SER A 414 13.07 -24.47 7.60
CA SER A 414 13.07 -25.83 7.05
C SER A 414 11.74 -26.51 7.33
N GLY A 415 11.29 -27.43 6.47
CA GLY A 415 9.98 -28.07 6.59
C GLY A 415 9.90 -29.32 7.47
N ILE A 416 11.03 -30.01 7.71
CA ILE A 416 11.05 -31.34 8.36
C ILE A 416 10.49 -31.37 9.79
N ASP A 417 10.59 -30.26 10.52
CA ASP A 417 10.13 -30.13 11.91
C ASP A 417 8.85 -29.29 12.05
N GLY A 418 8.20 -28.94 10.93
CA GLY A 418 7.16 -27.91 10.90
C GLY A 418 7.74 -26.50 11.01
N LEU A 419 6.89 -25.51 11.31
CA LEU A 419 7.27 -24.09 11.34
C LEU A 419 6.93 -23.49 12.71
N PHE A 420 7.81 -22.65 13.25
CA PHE A 420 7.59 -21.90 14.50
C PHE A 420 7.07 -22.72 15.69
N GLY A 421 7.41 -24.00 15.75
CA GLY A 421 6.97 -24.94 16.80
C GLY A 421 5.62 -25.62 16.54
N TYR A 422 5.07 -25.48 15.33
CA TYR A 422 3.81 -26.07 14.89
C TYR A 422 4.04 -27.14 13.80
N PRO A 423 3.64 -28.40 14.03
CA PRO A 423 3.66 -29.42 12.99
C PRO A 423 2.59 -29.14 11.93
N LEU A 424 2.96 -29.26 10.65
CA LEU A 424 2.08 -29.00 9.52
C LEU A 424 1.28 -30.21 9.08
N ASN A 425 1.77 -31.40 9.41
CA ASN A 425 1.21 -32.68 9.01
C ASN A 425 1.53 -33.75 10.07
N GLU A 426 0.96 -34.94 9.89
CA GLU A 426 1.14 -36.06 10.81
C GLU A 426 2.60 -36.53 10.88
N GLU A 427 3.36 -36.44 9.79
CA GLU A 427 4.78 -36.82 9.76
C GLU A 427 5.61 -35.91 10.68
N ASN A 428 5.43 -34.59 10.60
CA ASN A 428 6.09 -33.65 11.52
C ASN A 428 5.71 -33.96 12.98
N LEU A 429 4.43 -34.21 13.26
CA LEU A 429 3.95 -34.50 14.62
C LEU A 429 4.60 -35.78 15.18
N ILE A 430 4.62 -36.86 14.40
CA ILE A 430 5.28 -38.12 14.77
C ILE A 430 6.79 -37.90 14.98
N HIS A 431 7.43 -37.14 14.09
CA HIS A 431 8.85 -36.81 14.19
C HIS A 431 9.16 -36.05 15.49
N MET A 432 8.41 -35.00 15.80
CA MET A 432 8.55 -34.23 17.04
C MET A 432 8.29 -35.08 18.29
N ARG A 433 7.24 -35.92 18.30
CA ARG A 433 6.98 -36.86 19.41
C ARG A 433 8.13 -37.83 19.63
N THR A 434 8.68 -38.37 18.54
CA THR A 434 9.82 -39.30 18.61
C THR A 434 11.05 -38.63 19.21
N GLN A 435 11.36 -37.40 18.76
CA GLN A 435 12.45 -36.60 19.32
C GLN A 435 12.22 -36.30 20.81
N ALA A 436 11.01 -35.89 21.18
CA ALA A 436 10.66 -35.56 22.56
C ALA A 436 10.78 -36.78 23.48
N ASN A 437 10.25 -37.94 23.06
CA ASN A 437 10.34 -39.19 23.82
C ASN A 437 11.79 -39.66 24.02
N THR A 438 12.65 -39.44 23.03
CA THR A 438 14.07 -39.84 23.10
C THR A 438 14.83 -39.11 24.21
N ILE A 439 14.38 -37.90 24.57
CA ILE A 439 14.99 -37.07 25.61
C ILE A 439 14.09 -36.94 26.86
N GLY A 440 13.02 -37.72 26.96
CA GLY A 440 12.13 -37.76 28.14
C GLY A 440 11.11 -36.62 28.25
N LEU A 441 10.86 -35.85 27.19
CA LEU A 441 9.84 -34.78 27.16
C LEU A 441 8.46 -35.29 26.69
N ASN A 442 7.87 -36.20 27.44
CA ASN A 442 6.65 -36.91 26.99
C ASN A 442 5.41 -36.01 26.81
N ASN A 443 5.34 -34.84 27.47
CA ASN A 443 4.20 -33.90 27.40
C ASN A 443 4.45 -32.75 26.40
N TYR A 444 5.39 -32.91 25.46
CA TYR A 444 5.80 -31.82 24.56
C TYR A 444 4.70 -31.43 23.57
N THR A 445 4.01 -32.38 22.95
CA THR A 445 3.12 -32.10 21.81
C THR A 445 1.65 -31.86 22.16
N ASP A 446 1.24 -32.04 23.42
CA ASP A 446 -0.17 -32.07 23.82
C ASP A 446 -0.99 -30.84 23.38
N SER A 447 -0.34 -29.68 23.22
CA SER A 447 -0.98 -28.41 22.86
C SER A 447 -1.01 -28.10 21.35
N ILE A 448 -0.43 -28.95 20.50
CA ILE A 448 -0.19 -28.67 19.06
C ILE A 448 -0.55 -29.86 18.15
N GLU A 449 -1.43 -30.76 18.60
CA GLU A 449 -1.78 -31.98 17.85
C GLU A 449 -2.71 -31.72 16.65
N ASP A 450 -3.50 -30.64 16.69
CA ASP A 450 -4.42 -30.28 15.60
C ASP A 450 -3.69 -29.55 14.48
N THR A 451 -3.28 -30.31 13.46
CA THR A 451 -2.57 -29.78 12.29
C THR A 451 -3.36 -28.74 11.48
N ALA A 452 -4.70 -28.78 11.49
CA ALA A 452 -5.51 -27.79 10.79
C ALA A 452 -5.52 -26.45 11.54
N ALA A 453 -5.68 -26.50 12.87
CA ALA A 453 -5.56 -25.32 13.72
C ALA A 453 -4.15 -24.71 13.66
N ASN A 454 -3.11 -25.56 13.67
CA ASN A 454 -1.72 -25.16 13.53
C ASN A 454 -1.48 -24.39 12.22
N LYS A 455 -1.95 -24.90 11.08
CA LYS A 455 -1.81 -24.21 9.79
C LYS A 455 -2.49 -22.85 9.79
N LYS A 456 -3.70 -22.75 10.38
CA LYS A 456 -4.40 -21.47 10.50
C LYS A 456 -3.58 -20.48 11.32
N LYS A 457 -3.10 -20.90 12.50
CA LYS A 457 -2.30 -20.05 13.38
C LYS A 457 -0.99 -19.60 12.74
N LEU A 458 -0.34 -20.50 11.99
CA LEU A 458 0.86 -20.16 11.24
C LEU A 458 0.61 -19.13 10.15
N LYS A 459 -0.50 -19.24 9.40
CA LYS A 459 -0.88 -18.21 8.41
C LYS A 459 -1.05 -16.85 9.07
N GLU A 460 -1.70 -16.79 10.24
CA GLU A 460 -1.83 -15.54 11.01
C GLU A 460 -0.46 -14.95 11.39
N ILE A 461 0.48 -15.77 11.92
CA ILE A 461 1.83 -15.32 12.28
C ILE A 461 2.61 -14.85 11.05
N ILE A 462 2.55 -15.59 9.95
CA ILE A 462 3.26 -15.27 8.70
C ILE A 462 2.72 -13.98 8.09
N GLU A 463 1.40 -13.80 8.01
CA GLU A 463 0.78 -12.58 7.48
C GLU A 463 1.23 -11.33 8.25
N VAL A 464 1.30 -11.42 9.59
CA VAL A 464 1.81 -10.35 10.45
C VAL A 464 3.27 -10.04 10.14
N LEU A 465 4.12 -11.06 10.10
CA LEU A 465 5.55 -10.91 9.83
C LEU A 465 5.80 -10.31 8.42
N GLN A 466 5.09 -10.78 7.40
CA GLN A 466 5.18 -10.24 6.03
C GLN A 466 4.72 -8.79 5.96
N LYS A 467 3.61 -8.45 6.62
CA LYS A 467 3.13 -7.06 6.70
C LYS A 467 4.19 -6.16 7.34
N ARG A 468 4.91 -6.65 8.36
CA ARG A 468 6.01 -5.97 9.05
C ARG A 468 7.37 -6.05 8.33
N GLN A 469 7.39 -6.52 7.08
CA GLN A 469 8.58 -6.61 6.20
C GLN A 469 9.64 -7.65 6.63
N TRP A 470 9.27 -8.64 7.43
CA TRP A 470 10.11 -9.81 7.63
C TRP A 470 10.20 -10.64 6.35
N ILE A 471 11.40 -11.16 6.08
CA ILE A 471 11.69 -11.94 4.88
C ILE A 471 11.85 -13.40 5.27
N PHE A 472 11.45 -14.32 4.40
CA PHE A 472 11.63 -15.74 4.58
C PHE A 472 12.63 -16.32 3.58
N ALA A 473 13.47 -17.22 4.06
CA ALA A 473 14.43 -17.95 3.27
C ALA A 473 14.27 -19.47 3.48
N SER A 474 14.54 -20.23 2.43
CA SER A 474 14.57 -21.69 2.50
C SER A 474 15.94 -22.18 2.95
N GLN A 475 15.98 -23.12 3.88
CA GLN A 475 17.13 -23.97 4.18
C GLN A 475 16.86 -25.42 3.75
N SER A 476 16.10 -25.58 2.67
CA SER A 476 15.58 -26.86 2.19
C SER A 476 14.50 -27.46 3.12
N TYR A 477 13.68 -28.37 2.59
CA TYR A 477 12.67 -29.05 3.40
C TYR A 477 13.34 -29.93 4.46
N SER A 478 14.27 -30.79 4.03
CA SER A 478 14.92 -31.80 4.88
C SER A 478 16.23 -31.35 5.54
N ARG A 479 16.57 -30.05 5.47
CA ARG A 479 17.88 -29.51 5.90
C ARG A 479 19.06 -30.17 5.19
N LEU A 480 18.97 -30.29 3.87
CA LEU A 480 19.96 -31.00 3.06
C LEU A 480 21.35 -30.33 3.13
N SER A 481 22.38 -31.16 3.25
CA SER A 481 23.75 -30.77 2.87
C SER A 481 23.84 -30.76 1.34
N VAL A 482 23.40 -29.66 0.73
CA VAL A 482 23.20 -29.57 -0.73
C VAL A 482 24.40 -30.01 -1.57
N PRO A 483 25.66 -29.65 -1.26
CA PRO A 483 26.81 -30.08 -2.06
C PRO A 483 26.96 -31.61 -2.20
N ASP A 484 26.43 -32.37 -1.23
CA ASP A 484 26.51 -33.82 -1.18
C ASP A 484 25.32 -34.51 -1.86
N GLN A 485 24.39 -33.75 -2.44
CA GLN A 485 23.15 -34.27 -3.02
C GLN A 485 23.24 -34.44 -4.55
N SER A 486 22.46 -35.39 -5.07
CA SER A 486 22.15 -35.41 -6.51
C SER A 486 21.14 -34.33 -6.85
N LEU A 487 21.14 -33.87 -8.10
CA LEU A 487 20.12 -32.94 -8.62
C LEU A 487 18.70 -33.47 -8.40
N SER A 488 18.48 -34.78 -8.55
CA SER A 488 17.18 -35.42 -8.30
C SER A 488 16.78 -35.47 -6.83
N SER A 489 17.74 -35.48 -5.90
CA SER A 489 17.48 -35.41 -4.46
C SER A 489 17.09 -33.98 -4.10
N LEU A 490 17.91 -33.00 -4.53
CA LEU A 490 17.65 -31.58 -4.32
C LEU A 490 16.32 -31.13 -4.92
N SER A 491 16.01 -31.59 -6.13
CA SER A 491 14.76 -31.22 -6.80
C SER A 491 13.52 -31.73 -6.07
N ARG A 492 13.53 -32.98 -5.62
CA ARG A 492 12.39 -33.52 -4.84
C ARG A 492 12.21 -32.80 -3.51
N ASP A 493 13.31 -32.41 -2.86
CA ASP A 493 13.25 -31.66 -1.60
C ASP A 493 12.74 -30.22 -1.82
N THR A 494 13.16 -29.59 -2.92
CA THR A 494 12.71 -28.25 -3.32
C THR A 494 11.22 -28.26 -3.69
N ASP A 495 10.78 -29.21 -4.52
CA ASP A 495 9.36 -29.37 -4.86
C ASP A 495 8.49 -29.58 -3.61
N ARG A 496 9.02 -30.31 -2.61
CA ARG A 496 8.33 -30.52 -1.33
C ARG A 496 8.28 -29.24 -0.49
N MET A 497 9.37 -28.48 -0.44
CA MET A 497 9.43 -27.17 0.21
C MET A 497 8.37 -26.24 -0.37
N ASP A 498 8.32 -26.10 -1.70
CA ASP A 498 7.39 -25.19 -2.36
C ASP A 498 5.94 -25.63 -2.15
N LYS A 499 5.67 -26.94 -2.23
CA LYS A 499 4.31 -27.49 -2.05
C LYS A 499 3.79 -27.36 -0.62
N GLU A 500 4.61 -27.65 0.39
CA GLU A 500 4.14 -27.72 1.78
C GLU A 500 4.34 -26.41 2.54
N ILE A 501 5.46 -25.72 2.31
CA ILE A 501 5.81 -24.48 3.00
C ILE A 501 5.35 -23.27 2.16
N GLY A 502 5.51 -23.32 0.84
CA GLY A 502 5.05 -22.25 -0.05
C GLY A 502 3.53 -22.01 0.02
N GLU A 503 2.70 -23.02 0.36
CA GLU A 503 1.26 -22.83 0.58
C GLU A 503 0.94 -21.92 1.80
N ILE A 504 1.88 -21.78 2.73
CA ILE A 504 1.74 -21.01 3.97
C ILE A 504 2.46 -19.67 3.84
N ILE A 505 3.65 -19.66 3.22
CA ILE A 505 4.54 -18.50 3.18
C ILE A 505 4.47 -17.75 1.85
N GLY A 506 4.18 -18.44 0.75
CA GLY A 506 4.42 -17.94 -0.61
C GLY A 506 5.87 -18.11 -1.05
N ASP A 507 6.22 -17.47 -2.15
CA ASP A 507 7.50 -17.64 -2.82
C ASP A 507 8.67 -17.08 -2.00
N MET A 508 9.77 -17.83 -1.93
CA MET A 508 11.00 -17.45 -1.24
C MET A 508 12.12 -17.21 -2.27
N LYS A 509 12.69 -16.01 -2.27
CA LYS A 509 13.79 -15.64 -3.18
C LYS A 509 15.18 -16.04 -2.66
N ILE A 510 15.27 -16.39 -1.37
CA ILE A 510 16.53 -16.59 -0.66
C ILE A 510 16.69 -18.05 -0.28
N PHE A 511 17.85 -18.64 -0.58
CA PHE A 511 18.24 -19.97 -0.11
C PHE A 511 19.46 -19.88 0.81
N SER A 512 19.35 -20.38 2.04
CA SER A 512 20.44 -20.44 3.02
C SER A 512 20.93 -21.88 3.17
N PHE A 513 22.17 -22.14 2.78
CA PHE A 513 22.79 -23.45 2.92
C PHE A 513 23.03 -23.80 4.40
N ALA A 514 22.72 -25.05 4.76
CA ALA A 514 22.94 -25.56 6.11
C ALA A 514 24.43 -25.81 6.40
N GLY A 515 24.87 -25.51 7.63
CA GLY A 515 26.16 -25.95 8.16
C GLY A 515 27.40 -25.32 7.54
N GLY A 516 27.31 -24.10 7.00
CA GLY A 516 28.44 -23.42 6.35
C GLY A 516 28.84 -23.99 4.99
N ASN A 517 28.08 -24.97 4.49
CA ASN A 517 28.26 -25.53 3.16
C ASN A 517 27.86 -24.51 2.09
N HIS A 518 28.44 -24.63 0.90
CA HIS A 518 27.99 -23.85 -0.26
C HIS A 518 28.27 -24.61 -1.56
N THR A 519 27.46 -24.35 -2.57
CA THR A 519 27.52 -25.04 -3.87
C THR A 519 28.23 -24.21 -4.94
N GLU A 520 29.03 -23.20 -4.58
CA GLU A 520 29.78 -22.44 -5.57
C GLU A 520 30.71 -23.34 -6.41
N SER A 521 31.18 -24.44 -5.82
CA SER A 521 31.96 -25.49 -6.49
C SER A 521 31.11 -26.48 -7.32
N ASN A 522 29.78 -26.42 -7.20
CA ASN A 522 28.82 -27.26 -7.92
C ASN A 522 27.77 -26.41 -8.68
N PRO A 523 28.15 -25.82 -9.84
CA PRO A 523 27.32 -24.88 -10.57
C PRO A 523 25.99 -25.46 -11.07
N LEU A 524 25.89 -26.78 -11.22
CA LEU A 524 24.66 -27.46 -11.62
C LEU A 524 23.57 -27.32 -10.54
N LEU A 525 23.92 -27.56 -9.28
CA LEU A 525 22.97 -27.48 -8.17
C LEU A 525 22.62 -26.03 -7.84
N ALA A 526 23.60 -25.13 -7.85
CA ALA A 526 23.37 -23.69 -7.66
C ALA A 526 22.47 -23.11 -8.77
N GLY A 527 22.71 -23.49 -10.02
CA GLY A 527 21.87 -23.08 -11.16
C GLY A 527 20.46 -23.66 -11.11
N TYR A 528 20.28 -24.88 -10.58
CA TYR A 528 18.94 -25.43 -10.32
C TYR A 528 18.17 -24.59 -9.31
N LEU A 529 18.78 -24.23 -8.17
CA LEU A 529 18.16 -23.38 -7.15
C LEU A 529 17.78 -22.01 -7.72
N ALA A 530 18.66 -21.41 -8.52
CA ALA A 530 18.37 -20.14 -9.20
C ALA A 530 17.14 -20.24 -10.12
N ASN A 531 17.06 -21.29 -10.93
CA ASN A 531 15.91 -21.54 -11.81
C ASN A 531 14.61 -21.85 -11.04
N ALA A 532 14.72 -22.31 -9.79
CA ALA A 532 13.58 -22.51 -8.88
C ALA A 532 13.15 -21.20 -8.17
N GLY A 533 13.78 -20.06 -8.47
CA GLY A 533 13.43 -18.74 -7.92
C GLY A 533 14.34 -18.27 -6.77
N TYR A 534 15.29 -19.09 -6.33
CA TYR A 534 16.25 -18.74 -5.28
C TYR A 534 17.42 -17.92 -5.85
N VAL A 535 17.13 -16.66 -6.17
CA VAL A 535 18.06 -15.70 -6.81
C VAL A 535 19.13 -15.15 -5.86
N LEU A 536 18.91 -15.20 -4.54
CA LEU A 536 19.94 -14.91 -3.54
C LEU A 536 20.29 -16.20 -2.78
N GLN A 537 21.52 -16.67 -2.92
CA GLN A 537 22.00 -17.88 -2.25
C GLN A 537 23.05 -17.52 -1.21
N THR A 538 22.98 -18.10 -0.01
CA THR A 538 23.85 -17.71 1.09
C THR A 538 24.39 -18.88 1.90
N GLY A 539 25.68 -18.84 2.24
CA GLY A 539 26.38 -19.81 3.10
C GLY A 539 26.68 -19.26 4.49
N SER A 540 27.60 -19.87 5.22
CA SER A 540 28.18 -19.30 6.46
C SER A 540 29.61 -19.82 6.67
N GLY A 541 30.36 -19.94 5.58
CA GLY A 541 31.58 -20.76 5.50
C GLY A 541 32.87 -20.04 5.92
N THR A 542 32.85 -18.71 6.01
CA THR A 542 34.07 -17.92 6.21
C THR A 542 33.97 -16.93 7.37
N THR A 543 35.12 -16.36 7.74
CA THR A 543 35.28 -15.29 8.73
C THR A 543 35.28 -13.90 8.06
N TYR A 544 34.64 -13.74 6.90
CA TYR A 544 34.29 -12.43 6.32
C TYR A 544 33.09 -12.56 5.38
N ALA A 545 32.17 -11.59 5.39
CA ALA A 545 31.11 -11.56 4.39
C ALA A 545 31.70 -11.23 3.00
N TYR A 546 31.23 -11.90 1.95
CA TYR A 546 31.58 -11.58 0.57
C TYR A 546 30.40 -11.83 -0.37
N THR A 547 30.42 -11.18 -1.53
CA THR A 547 29.35 -11.27 -2.52
C THR A 547 29.93 -11.59 -3.89
N VAL A 548 29.29 -12.51 -4.63
CA VAL A 548 29.71 -12.91 -5.97
C VAL A 548 28.49 -12.95 -6.90
N GLN A 549 28.55 -12.16 -7.97
CA GLN A 549 27.59 -12.25 -9.08
C GLN A 549 27.82 -13.54 -9.88
N LYS A 550 26.76 -14.30 -10.13
CA LYS A 550 26.77 -15.49 -11.01
C LYS A 550 25.67 -15.35 -12.07
N SER A 551 25.62 -16.29 -13.02
CA SER A 551 24.54 -16.30 -14.01
C SER A 551 23.24 -16.75 -13.34
N GLY A 552 22.26 -15.84 -13.24
CA GLY A 552 20.93 -16.14 -12.70
C GLY A 552 20.79 -16.06 -11.17
N TYR A 553 21.86 -15.75 -10.44
CA TYR A 553 21.80 -15.54 -8.98
C TYR A 553 23.00 -14.76 -8.46
N VAL A 554 22.87 -14.27 -7.23
CA VAL A 554 23.97 -13.72 -6.43
C VAL A 554 24.24 -14.67 -5.26
N TYR A 555 25.52 -14.97 -5.02
CA TYR A 555 25.95 -15.64 -3.81
C TYR A 555 26.45 -14.63 -2.78
N LEU A 556 26.04 -14.78 -1.53
CA LEU A 556 26.45 -13.93 -0.41
C LEU A 556 26.80 -14.78 0.81
N ASP A 557 28.04 -14.74 1.25
CA ASP A 557 28.45 -15.39 2.50
C ASP A 557 28.17 -14.49 3.70
N LYS A 558 27.89 -15.11 4.85
CA LYS A 558 27.57 -14.39 6.08
C LYS A 558 28.33 -14.93 7.29
N HIS A 559 28.55 -14.05 8.24
CA HIS A 559 29.19 -14.35 9.51
C HIS A 559 28.21 -14.89 10.54
N GLN A 560 28.37 -16.15 10.93
CA GLN A 560 27.63 -16.66 12.08
C GLN A 560 28.15 -16.05 13.39
N ILE A 561 27.25 -15.43 14.14
CA ILE A 561 27.48 -14.84 15.46
C ILE A 561 27.05 -15.85 16.52
N THR A 562 27.96 -16.15 17.45
CA THR A 562 27.74 -17.09 18.57
C THR A 562 28.24 -16.48 19.86
N ALA A 563 27.81 -17.04 21.00
CA ALA A 563 28.30 -16.59 22.31
C ALA A 563 29.82 -16.77 22.43
N GLU A 564 30.36 -17.89 21.96
CA GLU A 564 31.80 -18.15 21.91
C GLU A 564 32.56 -17.06 21.14
N LYS A 565 32.09 -16.70 19.94
CA LYS A 565 32.75 -15.66 19.14
C LYS A 565 32.67 -14.28 19.78
N LEU A 566 31.59 -13.98 20.49
CA LEU A 566 31.40 -12.70 21.17
C LEU A 566 32.15 -12.58 22.51
N ARG A 567 32.68 -13.67 23.06
CA ARG A 567 33.63 -13.62 24.19
C ARG A 567 34.99 -13.07 23.77
N ASP A 568 35.41 -13.35 22.54
CA ASP A 568 36.62 -12.80 21.93
C ASP A 568 36.36 -12.31 20.49
N PRO A 569 35.64 -11.19 20.32
CA PRO A 569 35.23 -10.70 19.00
C PRO A 569 36.43 -10.47 18.05
N PHE A 570 37.57 -10.03 18.59
CA PHE A 570 38.75 -9.71 17.79
C PHE A 570 39.39 -10.96 17.16
N SER A 571 39.55 -12.03 17.94
CA SER A 571 40.08 -13.30 17.41
C SER A 571 39.17 -13.96 16.38
N HIS A 572 37.92 -13.53 16.29
CA HIS A 572 36.91 -14.05 15.37
C HIS A 572 36.52 -13.07 14.24
N ALA A 573 37.33 -12.03 13.99
CA ALA A 573 37.11 -11.04 12.92
C ALA A 573 35.76 -10.31 13.02
N LEU A 574 35.31 -10.02 14.24
CA LEU A 574 34.08 -9.28 14.52
C LEU A 574 34.33 -7.81 14.91
N ASP A 575 35.54 -7.30 14.72
CA ASP A 575 35.97 -5.95 15.08
C ASP A 575 35.20 -4.85 14.35
N ASN A 576 34.66 -5.15 13.17
CA ASN A 576 33.75 -4.24 12.44
C ASN A 576 32.38 -4.09 13.12
N PHE A 577 31.93 -5.10 13.86
CA PHE A 577 30.60 -5.19 14.47
C PHE A 577 30.61 -4.84 15.96
N VAL A 578 31.67 -5.23 16.67
CA VAL A 578 31.84 -5.07 18.12
C VAL A 578 33.24 -4.54 18.38
N THR A 579 33.35 -3.38 19.03
CA THR A 579 34.64 -2.71 19.20
C THR A 579 35.25 -2.94 20.58
N SER A 580 34.49 -2.66 21.64
CA SER A 580 34.93 -2.77 23.03
C SER A 580 33.81 -3.19 23.99
N GLU A 581 32.59 -3.30 23.48
CA GLU A 581 31.41 -3.67 24.23
C GLU A 581 31.53 -5.13 24.72
N LYS A 582 31.25 -5.33 26.02
CA LYS A 582 31.05 -6.67 26.55
C LYS A 582 29.64 -7.10 26.25
N ILE A 583 29.50 -7.96 25.24
CA ILE A 583 28.20 -8.48 24.83
C ILE A 583 27.76 -9.63 25.74
N ILE A 584 28.67 -10.57 26.05
CA ILE A 584 28.37 -11.75 26.85
C ILE A 584 28.33 -11.44 28.34
N ILE A 585 27.26 -11.87 29.00
CA ILE A 585 27.02 -11.61 30.43
C ILE A 585 27.45 -12.85 31.22
N GLU A 586 28.74 -12.97 31.50
CA GLU A 586 29.30 -14.17 32.15
C GLU A 586 28.71 -14.45 33.54
N SER A 587 28.21 -13.43 34.24
CA SER A 587 27.51 -13.64 35.53
C SER A 587 26.18 -14.40 35.41
N LYS A 588 25.67 -14.59 34.19
CA LYS A 588 24.42 -15.30 33.88
C LYS A 588 24.68 -16.61 33.12
N ARG A 589 25.94 -17.02 32.97
CA ARG A 589 26.35 -18.22 32.22
C ARG A 589 27.18 -19.15 33.12
N PRO A 590 27.20 -20.46 32.84
CA PRO A 590 28.13 -21.37 33.47
C PRO A 590 29.56 -21.07 32.98
N TYR A 591 30.52 -21.18 33.89
CA TYR A 591 31.95 -20.89 33.67
C TYR A 591 32.62 -21.82 32.66
#